data_AF-A0A2M8M8L4-F1
#
_entry.id   AF-A0A2M8M8L4-F1
#
_cell.length_a   1.000
_cell.length_b   1.000
_cell.length_c   1.000
_cell.angle_alpha   90.00
_cell.angle_beta   90.00
_cell.angle_gamma   90.00
#
_symmetry.space_group_name_H-M   'P 1'
#
loop_
_entity.id
_entity.type
_entity.pdbx_description
1 polymer ?
#
loop_
_entity_poly.entity_id
_entity_poly.type
_entity_poly.pdbx_seq_one_letter_code
_entity_poly.pdbx_strand_id
1 'polypeptide(L)'
;MKKVITYGTYDLLHKGHVRLLERAKALGDYLIVGVTADTFDRERGKINVQQSLVERIENVRSTGLADEIVIEEYEGQKIDDIKRMNVDIFTVGSDWRGKFDYLSEYCEVVYLERTKGISSTELRSDLREIRIGLVGESPIINKFVHESKFVNGINISGVYTESDRKLGNLRNVVQLFTRTYTELLEVSDAVYIISHPEKHYAHIKEALLSGKHVLCESPISLNNEEWKELNSIADERGLILMDSIKTAYSMAYDRLCLLAKSGKIGKIYSIDATCTSLSHYNTENKDELPYTWNSFCAWAPTSLLPIFQLLGTDYTDKTICTHLIDDAPNFDTFTKISFIYPHAVASLKVGQGIKSEGELVISGTEGYIYVPAPWWKTDYFEVRRENPSDNKRYFYQLDGEGIRYELLTFIKSIQSQRNLSYVSKDVSEAIANITADFYQRKDTVLI
;
A
#
# COMPACT_ATOMS: atom_id res chain seq x y z
N MET A 1 42.96 19.65 12.10
CA MET A 1 41.57 19.52 12.57
C MET A 1 41.03 18.24 11.97
N LYS A 2 40.82 17.21 12.79
CA LYS A 2 40.34 15.89 12.36
C LYS A 2 38.82 15.92 12.21
N LYS A 3 38.31 15.69 11.01
CA LYS A 3 36.87 15.72 10.69
C LYS A 3 36.25 14.33 10.74
N VAL A 4 35.12 14.23 11.42
CA VAL A 4 34.34 12.99 11.54
C VAL A 4 32.98 13.20 10.88
N ILE A 5 32.51 12.22 10.10
CA ILE A 5 31.15 12.21 9.58
C ILE A 5 30.39 10.96 10.04
N THR A 6 29.12 11.15 10.35
CA THR A 6 28.20 10.04 10.64
C THR A 6 26.84 10.32 10.00
N TYR A 7 26.05 9.27 9.75
CA TYR A 7 24.75 9.38 9.10
C TYR A 7 23.68 8.64 9.89
N GLY A 8 22.46 9.14 9.83
CA GLY A 8 21.30 8.46 10.38
C GLY A 8 19.99 9.16 10.06
N THR A 9 18.90 8.41 10.24
CA THR A 9 17.55 8.96 10.19
C THR A 9 17.29 9.91 11.36
N TYR A 10 17.76 9.60 12.58
CA TYR A 10 17.53 10.40 13.80
C TYR A 10 16.05 10.70 14.13
N ASP A 11 15.13 9.87 13.64
CA ASP A 11 13.71 9.94 14.00
C ASP A 11 13.51 9.57 15.48
N LEU A 12 12.63 10.33 16.15
CA LEU A 12 12.39 10.24 17.60
C LEU A 12 13.70 10.21 18.38
N LEU A 13 14.49 11.28 18.24
CA LEU A 13 15.85 11.37 18.78
C LEU A 13 15.90 11.03 20.28
N HIS A 14 16.55 9.91 20.60
CA HIS A 14 16.65 9.37 21.94
C HIS A 14 18.09 9.26 22.44
N LYS A 15 18.28 8.89 23.72
CA LYS A 15 19.59 8.75 24.37
C LYS A 15 20.59 7.86 23.62
N GLY A 16 20.14 6.84 22.89
CA GLY A 16 21.01 6.02 22.04
C GLY A 16 21.65 6.78 20.87
N HIS A 17 20.93 7.70 20.24
CA HIS A 17 21.44 8.56 19.17
C HIS A 17 22.43 9.58 19.74
N VAL A 18 22.07 10.22 20.85
CA VAL A 18 22.95 11.19 21.54
C VAL A 18 24.28 10.55 21.91
N ARG A 19 24.28 9.35 22.51
CA ARG A 19 25.52 8.63 22.84
C ARG A 19 26.36 8.25 21.63
N LEU A 20 25.73 7.92 20.52
CA LEU A 20 26.44 7.66 19.27
C LEU A 20 27.10 8.94 18.76
N LEU A 21 26.40 10.08 18.80
CA LEU A 21 26.94 11.39 18.42
C LEU A 21 28.07 11.85 19.36
N GLU A 22 27.95 11.66 20.67
CA GLU A 22 29.02 11.95 21.65
C GLU A 22 30.29 11.17 21.33
N ARG A 23 30.14 9.87 21.04
CA ARG A 23 31.26 9.00 20.68
C ARG A 23 31.85 9.33 19.32
N ALA A 24 31.01 9.70 18.35
CA ALA A 24 31.46 10.18 17.05
C ALA A 24 32.27 11.47 17.20
N LYS A 25 31.79 12.43 18.02
CA LYS A 25 32.51 13.67 18.31
C LYS A 25 33.86 13.41 18.98
N ALA A 26 33.94 12.44 19.89
CA ALA A 26 35.19 12.07 20.55
C ALA A 26 36.28 11.50 19.62
N LEU A 27 35.96 11.14 18.37
CA LEU A 27 36.93 10.64 17.39
C LEU A 27 37.71 11.75 16.66
N GLY A 28 37.29 13.02 16.79
CA GLY A 28 37.95 14.14 16.11
C GLY A 28 37.60 15.51 16.70
N ASP A 29 37.93 16.55 15.96
CA ASP A 29 37.79 17.95 16.38
C ASP A 29 36.51 18.60 15.82
N TYR A 30 35.90 18.00 14.79
CA TYR A 30 34.75 18.55 14.07
C TYR A 30 33.83 17.43 13.59
N LEU A 31 32.57 17.44 14.04
CA LEU A 31 31.56 16.42 13.72
C LEU A 31 30.53 16.93 12.71
N ILE A 32 30.48 16.26 11.56
CA ILE A 32 29.45 16.42 10.53
C ILE A 32 28.40 15.32 10.74
N VAL A 33 27.12 15.71 10.79
CA VAL A 33 26.00 14.77 10.94
C VAL A 33 25.11 14.82 9.71
N GLY A 34 25.07 13.73 8.97
CA GLY A 34 24.16 13.53 7.84
C GLY A 34 22.79 13.04 8.30
N VAL A 35 21.75 13.84 8.09
CA VAL A 35 20.36 13.48 8.37
C VAL A 35 19.71 12.95 7.10
N THR A 36 19.27 11.70 7.13
CA THR A 36 18.66 11.04 5.96
C THR A 36 17.32 11.67 5.58
N ALA A 37 17.13 12.03 4.31
CA ALA A 37 15.88 12.57 3.79
C ALA A 37 14.77 11.50 3.78
N ASP A 38 13.52 11.96 3.91
CA ASP A 38 12.35 11.06 3.96
C ASP A 38 12.21 10.22 2.68
N THR A 39 12.66 10.74 1.54
CA THR A 39 12.69 10.03 0.26
C THR A 39 13.67 8.87 0.28
N PHE A 40 14.88 9.07 0.78
CA PHE A 40 15.91 8.04 0.82
C PHE A 40 15.65 6.98 1.89
N ASP A 41 15.05 7.33 3.03
CA ASP A 41 14.63 6.34 4.04
C ASP A 41 13.51 5.42 3.50
N ARG A 42 12.61 5.94 2.65
CA ARG A 42 11.60 5.13 1.96
C ARG A 42 12.24 4.12 1.00
N GLU A 43 13.21 4.54 0.19
CA GLU A 43 13.95 3.66 -0.74
C GLU A 43 14.71 2.54 -0.02
N ARG A 44 15.14 2.77 1.23
CA ARG A 44 15.79 1.76 2.10
C ARG A 44 14.82 0.92 2.92
N GLY A 45 13.51 1.06 2.68
CA GLY A 45 12.45 0.26 3.33
C GLY A 45 12.01 0.77 4.71
N LYS A 46 12.45 1.96 5.16
CA LYS A 46 11.96 2.61 6.38
C LYS A 46 10.87 3.63 6.04
N ILE A 47 9.64 3.15 5.91
CA ILE A 47 8.52 3.96 5.39
C ILE A 47 7.72 4.65 6.52
N ASN A 48 8.20 4.64 7.76
CA ASN A 48 7.49 5.20 8.91
C ASN A 48 8.37 6.11 9.80
N VAL A 49 9.01 7.09 9.18
CA VAL A 49 9.63 8.24 9.87
C VAL A 49 8.49 9.14 10.38
N GLN A 50 8.46 9.42 11.68
CA GLN A 50 7.37 10.17 12.33
C GLN A 50 7.59 11.68 12.26
N GLN A 51 8.84 12.10 12.48
CA GLN A 51 9.23 13.50 12.48
C GLN A 51 9.65 13.94 11.08
N SER A 52 9.20 15.12 10.66
CA SER A 52 9.65 15.75 9.43
C SER A 52 11.17 15.90 9.41
N LEU A 53 11.78 15.94 8.21
CA LEU A 53 13.22 16.19 8.06
C LEU A 53 13.67 17.45 8.84
N VAL A 54 12.86 18.50 8.85
CA VAL A 54 13.16 19.75 9.56
C VAL A 54 13.21 19.51 11.08
N GLU A 55 12.21 18.84 11.65
CA GLU A 55 12.21 18.49 13.09
C GLU A 55 13.42 17.62 13.45
N ARG A 56 13.80 16.66 12.60
CA ARG A 56 14.96 15.79 12.84
C ARG A 56 16.27 16.56 12.80
N ILE A 57 16.42 17.50 11.87
CA ILE A 57 17.57 18.41 11.80
C ILE A 57 17.63 19.29 13.06
N GLU A 58 16.50 19.84 13.49
CA GLU A 58 16.44 20.66 14.71
C GLU A 58 16.79 19.85 15.96
N ASN A 59 16.30 18.62 16.07
CA ASN A 59 16.61 17.71 17.17
C ASN A 59 18.10 17.36 17.23
N VAL A 60 18.75 17.13 16.07
CA VAL A 60 20.20 16.91 16.02
C VAL A 60 20.93 18.19 16.42
N ARG A 61 20.51 19.34 15.89
CA ARG A 61 21.12 20.64 16.21
C ARG A 61 21.00 20.98 17.70
N SER A 62 19.88 20.69 18.34
CA SER A 62 19.64 20.98 19.75
C SER A 62 20.53 20.16 20.70
N THR A 63 21.15 19.07 20.22
CA THR A 63 22.14 18.33 21.02
C THR A 63 23.42 19.12 21.26
N GLY A 64 23.74 20.12 20.42
CA GLY A 64 25.02 20.84 20.46
C GLY A 64 26.24 19.99 20.07
N LEU A 65 26.04 18.76 19.59
CA LEU A 65 27.12 17.83 19.24
C LEU A 65 27.58 18.00 17.80
N ALA A 66 26.66 18.26 16.87
CA ALA A 66 26.97 18.46 15.46
C ALA A 66 27.57 19.86 15.24
N ASP A 67 28.77 19.93 14.70
CA ASP A 67 29.39 21.18 14.26
C ASP A 67 28.86 21.58 12.87
N GLU A 68 28.48 20.59 12.06
CA GLU A 68 27.80 20.78 10.77
C GLU A 68 26.73 19.71 10.55
N ILE A 69 25.64 20.07 9.87
CA ILE A 69 24.56 19.15 9.51
C ILE A 69 24.38 19.17 8.01
N VAL A 70 24.40 17.99 7.39
CA VAL A 70 24.13 17.79 5.96
C VAL A 70 22.89 16.92 5.78
N ILE A 71 22.21 17.06 4.64
CA ILE A 71 21.03 16.24 4.31
C ILE A 71 21.50 15.14 3.36
N GLU A 72 21.17 13.89 3.65
CA GLU A 72 21.45 12.74 2.79
C GLU A 72 20.24 12.44 1.89
N GLU A 73 20.42 12.56 0.58
CA GLU A 73 19.33 12.54 -0.41
C GLU A 73 19.44 11.39 -1.42
N TYR A 74 20.62 10.79 -1.62
CA TYR A 74 20.84 9.74 -2.62
C TYR A 74 21.94 8.73 -2.25
N GLU A 75 21.91 7.57 -2.91
CA GLU A 75 22.94 6.54 -2.77
C GLU A 75 24.28 6.98 -3.37
N GLY A 76 25.37 6.81 -2.62
CA GLY A 76 26.71 7.25 -3.04
C GLY A 76 27.15 8.60 -2.46
N GLN A 77 26.22 9.42 -1.97
CA GLN A 77 26.50 10.75 -1.41
C GLN A 77 27.59 10.75 -0.32
N LYS A 78 27.71 9.67 0.47
CA LYS A 78 28.76 9.55 1.50
C LYS A 78 30.16 9.76 0.93
N ILE A 79 30.43 9.23 -0.26
CA ILE A 79 31.73 9.37 -0.92
C ILE A 79 31.95 10.83 -1.32
N ASP A 80 30.93 11.47 -1.87
CA ASP A 80 30.99 12.87 -2.31
C ASP A 80 31.22 13.80 -1.13
N ASP A 81 30.51 13.58 -0.01
CA ASP A 81 30.66 14.35 1.22
C ASP A 81 32.04 14.13 1.85
N ILE A 82 32.53 12.88 1.92
CA ILE A 82 33.88 12.58 2.43
C ILE A 82 34.95 13.34 1.63
N LYS A 83 34.88 13.30 0.30
CA LYS A 83 35.85 13.97 -0.58
C LYS A 83 35.72 15.49 -0.52
N ARG A 84 34.51 16.01 -0.68
CA ARG A 84 34.23 17.46 -0.74
C ARG A 84 34.57 18.16 0.57
N MET A 85 34.31 17.51 1.70
CA MET A 85 34.49 18.11 3.02
C MET A 85 35.84 17.75 3.65
N ASN A 86 36.67 16.93 2.97
CA ASN A 86 37.93 16.39 3.46
C ASN A 86 37.75 15.69 4.82
N VAL A 87 36.89 14.68 4.87
CA VAL A 87 36.60 13.93 6.10
C VAL A 87 37.68 12.88 6.36
N ASP A 88 38.17 12.82 7.60
CA ASP A 88 39.20 11.85 8.01
C ASP A 88 38.61 10.54 8.52
N ILE A 89 37.45 10.58 9.19
CA ILE A 89 36.76 9.40 9.76
C ILE A 89 35.30 9.37 9.33
N PHE A 90 34.87 8.23 8.79
CA PHE A 90 33.46 7.85 8.75
C PHE A 90 33.13 6.94 9.93
N THR A 91 32.05 7.23 10.65
CA THR A 91 31.61 6.39 11.76
C THR A 91 30.11 6.14 11.79
N VAL A 92 29.72 4.95 12.24
CA VAL A 92 28.32 4.53 12.39
C VAL A 92 28.22 3.41 13.43
N GLY A 93 27.00 3.07 13.84
CA GLY A 93 26.74 1.96 14.76
C GLY A 93 27.26 0.61 14.25
N SER A 94 27.68 -0.25 15.17
CA SER A 94 28.25 -1.58 14.90
C SER A 94 27.30 -2.56 14.20
N ASP A 95 26.00 -2.26 14.18
CA ASP A 95 24.97 -2.94 13.38
C ASP A 95 25.26 -2.90 11.87
N TRP A 96 26.11 -1.98 11.42
CA TRP A 96 26.50 -1.84 10.02
C TRP A 96 27.90 -2.40 9.70
N ARG A 97 28.53 -3.11 10.65
CA ARG A 97 29.88 -3.64 10.47
C ARG A 97 29.97 -4.46 9.17
N GLY A 98 30.97 -4.14 8.34
CA GLY A 98 31.19 -4.75 7.02
C GLY A 98 30.46 -4.05 5.86
N LYS A 99 29.37 -3.31 6.10
CA LYS A 99 28.58 -2.71 5.02
C LYS A 99 29.26 -1.50 4.38
N PHE A 100 29.95 -0.69 5.19
CA PHE A 100 30.55 0.58 4.75
C PHE A 100 32.07 0.49 4.60
N ASP A 101 32.64 -0.72 4.58
CA ASP A 101 34.09 -0.93 4.49
C ASP A 101 34.67 -0.39 3.18
N TYR A 102 33.86 -0.30 2.12
CA TYR A 102 34.25 0.33 0.85
C TYR A 102 34.63 1.82 1.01
N LEU A 103 34.20 2.50 2.08
CA LEU A 103 34.59 3.88 2.36
C LEU A 103 36.04 3.99 2.88
N SER A 104 36.68 2.87 3.22
CA SER A 104 38.09 2.82 3.67
C SER A 104 39.08 3.29 2.60
N GLU A 105 38.67 3.29 1.34
CA GLU A 105 39.44 3.90 0.24
C GLU A 105 39.53 5.42 0.34
N TYR A 106 38.63 6.07 1.08
CA TYR A 106 38.51 7.53 1.16
C TYR A 106 38.78 8.11 2.55
N CYS A 107 38.50 7.36 3.62
CA CYS A 107 38.69 7.79 5.01
C CYS A 107 38.80 6.60 5.97
N GLU A 108 39.17 6.82 7.23
CA GLU A 108 39.14 5.79 8.27
C GLU A 108 37.69 5.39 8.63
N VAL A 109 37.36 4.10 8.60
CA VAL A 109 35.99 3.61 8.93
C VAL A 109 35.96 3.02 10.34
N VAL A 110 35.18 3.63 11.23
CA VAL A 110 35.08 3.24 12.66
C VAL A 110 33.65 2.84 13.00
N TYR A 111 33.47 1.59 13.44
CA TYR A 111 32.17 1.08 13.92
C TYR A 111 32.04 1.20 15.44
N LEU A 112 31.06 1.98 15.91
CA LEU A 112 30.82 2.21 17.33
C LEU A 112 29.84 1.19 17.90
N GLU A 113 30.23 0.49 18.97
CA GLU A 113 29.32 -0.44 19.67
C GLU A 113 28.01 0.25 20.07
N ARG A 114 26.87 -0.44 19.91
CA ARG A 114 25.60 0.11 20.37
C ARG A 114 25.54 0.23 21.89
N THR A 115 24.79 1.24 22.34
CA THR A 115 24.35 1.30 23.74
C THR A 115 23.38 0.15 23.99
N LYS A 116 23.75 -0.81 24.85
CA LYS A 116 22.88 -1.94 25.24
C LYS A 116 21.65 -1.42 26.00
N GLY A 117 20.45 -1.92 25.65
CA GLY A 117 19.19 -1.63 26.34
C GLY A 117 18.52 -0.28 26.02
N ILE A 118 18.93 0.40 24.93
CA ILE A 118 18.23 1.58 24.40
C ILE A 118 18.22 1.45 22.88
N SER A 119 17.29 0.64 22.37
CA SER A 119 16.95 0.64 20.94
C SER A 119 15.79 1.61 20.69
N SER A 120 15.78 2.29 19.54
CA SER A 120 14.58 2.96 19.01
C SER A 120 13.37 2.02 18.95
N THR A 121 13.61 0.70 18.91
CA THR A 121 12.56 -0.32 19.00
C THR A 121 11.92 -0.40 20.39
N GLU A 122 12.69 -0.20 21.47
CA GLU A 122 12.18 -0.29 22.85
C GLU A 122 11.51 1.02 23.30
N LEU A 123 11.99 2.19 22.86
CA LEU A 123 11.31 3.48 23.10
C LEU A 123 10.06 3.69 22.23
N ARG A 124 9.90 2.91 21.16
CA ARG A 124 8.65 2.87 20.38
C ARG A 124 7.51 2.16 21.12
N SER A 125 7.77 1.53 22.28
CA SER A 125 6.72 0.85 23.06
C SER A 125 5.69 1.79 23.68
N ASP A 126 5.95 3.11 23.71
CA ASP A 126 4.96 4.10 24.14
C ASP A 126 3.95 4.45 23.02
N LEU A 127 4.19 4.00 21.79
CA LEU A 127 3.19 3.99 20.71
C LEU A 127 2.60 2.58 20.60
N ARG A 128 1.32 2.44 20.95
CA ARG A 128 0.60 1.16 20.95
C ARG A 128 0.66 0.51 19.56
N GLU A 129 1.41 -0.58 19.42
CA GLU A 129 1.37 -1.42 18.23
C GLU A 129 -0.09 -1.84 17.97
N ILE A 130 -0.56 -1.68 16.72
CA ILE A 130 -1.89 -2.10 16.33
C ILE A 130 -1.86 -3.60 16.03
N ARG A 131 -2.66 -4.35 16.78
CA ARG A 131 -2.82 -5.78 16.58
C ARG A 131 -3.85 -6.02 15.47
N ILE A 132 -3.42 -6.60 14.35
CA ILE A 132 -4.28 -6.88 13.20
C ILE A 132 -4.58 -8.37 13.11
N GLY A 133 -5.87 -8.71 13.20
CA GLY A 133 -6.37 -10.06 12.92
C GLY A 133 -6.61 -10.25 11.43
N LEU A 134 -6.33 -11.45 10.90
CA LEU A 134 -6.48 -11.76 9.48
C LEU A 134 -7.67 -12.70 9.29
N VAL A 135 -8.54 -12.42 8.31
CA VAL A 135 -9.80 -13.15 8.09
C VAL A 135 -9.86 -13.65 6.66
N GLY A 136 -9.98 -14.96 6.47
CA GLY A 136 -10.25 -15.59 5.17
C GLY A 136 -9.27 -16.66 4.74
N GLU A 137 -9.41 -17.11 3.49
CA GLU A 137 -8.76 -18.30 2.93
C GLU A 137 -7.84 -17.98 1.74
N SER A 138 -7.54 -16.71 1.50
CA SER A 138 -6.75 -16.30 0.34
C SER A 138 -5.24 -16.39 0.57
N PRO A 139 -4.45 -16.85 -0.42
CA PRO A 139 -2.99 -16.76 -0.38
C PRO A 139 -2.45 -15.35 -0.17
N ILE A 140 -3.26 -14.30 -0.46
CA ILE A 140 -2.90 -12.89 -0.22
C ILE A 140 -2.60 -12.64 1.26
N ILE A 141 -3.19 -13.39 2.20
CA ILE A 141 -2.87 -13.31 3.63
C ILE A 141 -1.37 -13.56 3.87
N ASN A 142 -0.74 -14.47 3.12
CA ASN A 142 0.72 -14.70 3.23
C ASN A 142 1.51 -13.46 2.82
N LYS A 143 1.08 -12.79 1.74
CA LYS A 143 1.68 -11.54 1.27
C LYS A 143 1.50 -10.44 2.31
N PHE A 144 0.28 -10.30 2.85
CA PHE A 144 -0.02 -9.34 3.92
C PHE A 144 0.92 -9.53 5.12
N VAL A 145 1.05 -10.75 5.63
CA VAL A 145 1.95 -11.06 6.75
C VAL A 145 3.40 -10.74 6.40
N HIS A 146 3.86 -11.07 5.19
CA HIS A 146 5.21 -10.73 4.76
C HIS A 146 5.44 -9.21 4.71
N GLU A 147 4.54 -8.47 4.06
CA GLU A 147 4.66 -7.02 3.88
C GLU A 147 4.50 -6.24 5.20
N SER A 148 3.69 -6.75 6.14
CA SER A 148 3.50 -6.14 7.47
C SER A 148 4.81 -6.02 8.26
N LYS A 149 5.79 -6.91 8.02
CA LYS A 149 7.12 -6.86 8.70
C LYS A 149 7.94 -5.62 8.35
N PHE A 150 7.59 -4.96 7.24
CA PHE A 150 8.26 -3.73 6.79
C PHE A 150 7.51 -2.46 7.23
N VAL A 151 6.39 -2.61 7.94
CA VAL A 151 5.55 -1.52 8.44
C VAL A 151 5.63 -1.47 9.96
N ASN A 152 6.33 -0.46 10.49
CA ASN A 152 6.44 -0.26 11.94
C ASN A 152 5.06 0.00 12.57
N GLY A 153 4.79 -0.58 13.73
CA GLY A 153 3.56 -0.37 14.49
C GLY A 153 2.44 -1.36 14.18
N ILE A 154 2.73 -2.43 13.43
CA ILE A 154 1.79 -3.53 13.17
C ILE A 154 2.29 -4.80 13.84
N ASN A 155 1.39 -5.47 14.53
CA ASN A 155 1.58 -6.85 14.99
C ASN A 155 0.43 -7.72 14.49
N ILE A 156 0.70 -8.94 14.05
CA ILE A 156 -0.35 -9.88 13.62
C ILE A 156 -0.84 -10.66 14.84
N SER A 157 -2.12 -10.48 15.20
CA SER A 157 -2.70 -11.12 16.39
C SER A 157 -3.13 -12.56 16.17
N GLY A 158 -3.58 -12.90 14.97
CA GLY A 158 -4.13 -14.22 14.67
C GLY A 158 -4.73 -14.32 13.28
N VAL A 159 -5.16 -15.53 12.93
CA VAL A 159 -5.90 -15.83 11.70
C VAL A 159 -7.21 -16.53 12.05
N TYR A 160 -8.32 -15.99 11.53
CA TYR A 160 -9.60 -16.67 11.45
C TYR A 160 -9.78 -17.21 10.03
N THR A 161 -10.03 -18.52 9.95
CA THR A 161 -10.21 -19.21 8.68
C THR A 161 -11.08 -20.46 8.87
N GLU A 162 -11.96 -20.73 7.91
CA GLU A 162 -12.70 -22.00 7.88
C GLU A 162 -11.86 -23.13 7.24
N SER A 163 -10.88 -22.77 6.41
CA SER A 163 -10.01 -23.68 5.67
C SER A 163 -8.62 -23.08 5.45
N ASP A 164 -7.61 -23.69 6.04
CA ASP A 164 -6.21 -23.26 5.96
C ASP A 164 -5.44 -23.83 4.75
N ARG A 165 -6.09 -24.61 3.87
CA ARG A 165 -5.45 -25.30 2.75
C ARG A 165 -4.62 -24.37 1.85
N LYS A 166 -5.08 -23.13 1.65
CA LYS A 166 -4.45 -22.11 0.81
C LYS A 166 -3.50 -21.17 1.58
N LEU A 167 -3.36 -21.36 2.91
CA LEU A 167 -2.58 -20.49 3.80
C LEU A 167 -1.14 -20.97 4.06
N GLY A 168 -0.74 -22.06 3.40
CA GLY A 168 0.65 -22.54 3.39
C GLY A 168 1.24 -22.70 4.79
N ASN A 169 2.41 -22.08 5.02
CA ASN A 169 3.17 -22.22 6.26
C ASN A 169 2.82 -21.16 7.33
N LEU A 170 1.71 -20.42 7.19
CA LEU A 170 1.37 -19.35 8.14
C LEU A 170 1.20 -19.86 9.58
N ARG A 171 0.83 -21.13 9.78
CA ARG A 171 0.79 -21.78 11.10
C ARG A 171 2.12 -21.74 11.85
N ASN A 172 3.23 -21.64 11.14
CA ASN A 172 4.57 -21.57 11.75
C ASN A 172 4.97 -20.12 12.11
N VAL A 173 4.19 -19.13 11.65
CA VAL A 173 4.50 -17.70 11.76
C VAL A 173 3.54 -16.98 12.70
N VAL A 174 2.25 -17.33 12.67
CA VAL A 174 1.20 -16.70 13.48
C VAL A 174 0.77 -17.66 14.58
N GLN A 175 0.73 -17.16 15.82
CA GLN A 175 0.49 -18.00 17.01
C GLN A 175 -0.96 -18.47 17.12
N LEU A 176 -1.92 -17.59 16.85
CA LEU A 176 -3.34 -17.91 16.93
C LEU A 176 -3.91 -18.27 15.56
N PHE A 177 -4.42 -19.50 15.42
CA PHE A 177 -5.25 -19.95 14.31
C PHE A 177 -6.57 -20.45 14.89
N THR A 178 -7.67 -19.78 14.57
CA THR A 178 -8.99 -20.09 15.13
C THR A 178 -10.05 -20.26 14.06
N ARG A 179 -11.09 -21.03 14.39
CA ARG A 179 -12.34 -21.15 13.64
C ARG A 179 -13.49 -20.36 14.28
N THR A 180 -13.19 -19.62 15.35
CA THR A 180 -14.14 -18.78 16.07
C THR A 180 -13.78 -17.34 15.82
N TYR A 181 -14.62 -16.59 15.10
CA TYR A 181 -14.27 -15.22 14.72
C TYR A 181 -14.13 -14.30 15.94
N THR A 182 -15.00 -14.47 16.94
CA THR A 182 -14.95 -13.71 18.20
C THR A 182 -13.62 -13.86 18.95
N GLU A 183 -13.01 -15.05 18.97
CA GLU A 183 -11.69 -15.25 19.59
C GLU A 183 -10.61 -14.39 18.92
N LEU A 184 -10.66 -14.25 17.59
CA LEU A 184 -9.76 -13.36 16.87
C LEU A 184 -10.03 -11.90 17.22
N LEU A 185 -11.29 -11.49 17.29
CA LEU A 185 -11.68 -10.10 17.61
C LEU A 185 -11.21 -9.70 19.01
N GLU A 186 -11.29 -10.58 20.01
CA GLU A 186 -10.84 -10.30 21.38
C GLU A 186 -9.36 -9.91 21.48
N VAL A 187 -8.51 -10.52 20.65
CA VAL A 187 -7.05 -10.27 20.66
C VAL A 187 -6.60 -9.19 19.67
N SER A 188 -7.52 -8.63 18.87
CA SER A 188 -7.21 -7.69 17.79
C SER A 188 -7.70 -6.27 18.11
N ASP A 189 -7.01 -5.26 17.59
CA ASP A 189 -7.44 -3.86 17.56
C ASP A 189 -8.09 -3.52 16.21
N ALA A 190 -7.66 -4.19 15.14
CA ALA A 190 -8.20 -4.08 13.80
C ALA A 190 -8.23 -5.45 13.10
N VAL A 191 -8.97 -5.58 12.01
CA VAL A 191 -8.98 -6.78 11.16
C VAL A 191 -8.73 -6.45 9.69
N TYR A 192 -8.01 -7.34 9.01
CA TYR A 192 -7.91 -7.40 7.56
C TYR A 192 -8.78 -8.54 7.03
N ILE A 193 -9.71 -8.24 6.12
CA ILE A 193 -10.72 -9.17 5.64
C ILE A 193 -10.53 -9.46 4.15
N ILE A 194 -10.32 -10.75 3.85
CA ILE A 194 -10.30 -11.33 2.50
C ILE A 194 -10.98 -12.71 2.48
N SER A 195 -12.06 -12.85 3.25
CA SER A 195 -12.95 -14.02 3.17
C SER A 195 -13.68 -14.05 1.82
N HIS A 196 -14.56 -15.02 1.57
CA HIS A 196 -15.43 -14.95 0.40
C HIS A 196 -16.27 -13.64 0.41
N PRO A 197 -16.53 -12.96 -0.73
CA PRO A 197 -17.19 -11.65 -0.76
C PRO A 197 -18.59 -11.65 -0.13
N GLU A 198 -19.32 -12.77 -0.24
CA GLU A 198 -20.62 -12.96 0.42
C GLU A 198 -20.55 -12.89 1.95
N LYS A 199 -19.37 -13.08 2.54
CA LYS A 199 -19.13 -13.01 3.98
C LYS A 199 -18.61 -11.66 4.46
N HIS A 200 -18.22 -10.76 3.54
CA HIS A 200 -17.63 -9.47 3.91
C HIS A 200 -18.57 -8.67 4.82
N TYR A 201 -19.83 -8.51 4.44
CA TYR A 201 -20.79 -7.74 5.25
C TYR A 201 -20.88 -8.25 6.70
N ALA A 202 -21.07 -9.57 6.88
CA ALA A 202 -21.17 -10.16 8.21
C ALA A 202 -19.88 -9.96 9.02
N HIS A 203 -18.72 -10.23 8.42
CA HIS A 203 -17.43 -10.10 9.11
C HIS A 203 -17.09 -8.64 9.47
N ILE A 204 -17.36 -7.69 8.57
CA ILE A 204 -17.13 -6.27 8.81
C ILE A 204 -18.07 -5.77 9.91
N LYS A 205 -19.37 -6.10 9.81
CA LYS A 205 -20.38 -5.66 10.79
C LYS A 205 -20.04 -6.16 12.19
N GLU A 206 -19.71 -7.44 12.35
CA GLU A 206 -19.32 -7.99 13.65
C GLU A 206 -18.06 -7.30 14.20
N ALA A 207 -17.03 -7.11 13.38
CA ALA A 207 -15.81 -6.40 13.79
C ALA A 207 -16.09 -4.97 14.27
N LEU A 208 -16.86 -4.19 13.50
CA LEU A 208 -17.22 -2.82 13.86
C LEU A 208 -18.06 -2.77 15.15
N LEU A 209 -19.02 -3.68 15.29
CA LEU A 209 -19.85 -3.79 16.51
C LEU A 209 -19.02 -4.19 17.74
N SER A 210 -17.96 -4.97 17.55
CA SER A 210 -16.95 -5.30 18.56
C SER A 210 -15.88 -4.21 18.78
N GLY A 211 -16.02 -3.04 18.14
CA GLY A 211 -15.12 -1.91 18.34
C GLY A 211 -13.79 -2.01 17.60
N LYS A 212 -13.71 -2.77 16.50
CA LYS A 212 -12.48 -3.01 15.74
C LYS A 212 -12.46 -2.18 14.46
N HIS A 213 -11.29 -1.66 14.10
CA HIS A 213 -11.08 -1.05 12.79
C HIS A 213 -11.01 -2.14 11.71
N VAL A 214 -11.36 -1.81 10.47
CA VAL A 214 -11.48 -2.78 9.38
C VAL A 214 -10.80 -2.28 8.11
N LEU A 215 -9.91 -3.10 7.55
CA LEU A 215 -9.40 -3.00 6.19
C LEU A 215 -9.92 -4.21 5.42
N CYS A 216 -10.75 -4.02 4.40
CA CYS A 216 -11.39 -5.12 3.69
C CYS A 216 -11.07 -5.08 2.20
N GLU A 217 -10.66 -6.21 1.63
CA GLU A 217 -10.54 -6.33 0.17
C GLU A 217 -11.86 -6.00 -0.51
N SER A 218 -11.75 -5.23 -1.58
CA SER A 218 -12.91 -4.77 -2.32
C SER A 218 -13.41 -5.89 -3.24
N PRO A 219 -14.73 -6.08 -3.42
CA PRO A 219 -15.83 -5.23 -2.94
C PRO A 219 -16.12 -5.37 -1.45
N ILE A 220 -16.28 -4.24 -0.74
CA ILE A 220 -16.63 -4.22 0.69
C ILE A 220 -17.96 -4.93 0.99
N SER A 221 -18.92 -4.84 0.07
CA SER A 221 -20.21 -5.51 0.16
C SER A 221 -20.72 -5.87 -1.23
N LEU A 222 -21.69 -6.79 -1.29
CA LEU A 222 -22.32 -7.19 -2.55
C LEU A 222 -23.58 -6.37 -2.85
N ASN A 223 -24.02 -5.52 -1.93
CA ASN A 223 -25.10 -4.57 -2.17
C ASN A 223 -24.87 -3.22 -1.46
N ASN A 224 -25.58 -2.20 -1.94
CA ASN A 224 -25.40 -0.82 -1.47
C ASN A 224 -25.94 -0.59 -0.05
N GLU A 225 -27.07 -1.21 0.29
CA GLU A 225 -27.66 -1.00 1.61
C GLU A 225 -26.76 -1.56 2.73
N GLU A 226 -26.11 -2.70 2.48
CA GLU A 226 -25.03 -3.22 3.34
C GLU A 226 -23.87 -2.22 3.46
N TRP A 227 -23.40 -1.64 2.34
CA TRP A 227 -22.31 -0.67 2.37
C TRP A 227 -22.66 0.56 3.23
N LYS A 228 -23.87 1.12 3.03
CA LYS A 228 -24.36 2.29 3.78
C LYS A 228 -24.45 1.98 5.27
N GLU A 229 -24.98 0.81 5.62
CA GLU A 229 -25.07 0.38 7.01
C GLU A 229 -23.69 0.25 7.66
N LEU A 230 -22.75 -0.44 6.99
CA LEU A 230 -21.39 -0.60 7.50
C LEU A 230 -20.68 0.74 7.69
N ASN A 231 -20.83 1.65 6.71
CA ASN A 231 -20.26 2.99 6.82
C ASN A 231 -20.91 3.80 7.96
N SER A 232 -22.22 3.70 8.16
CA SER A 232 -22.91 4.34 9.30
C SER A 232 -22.38 3.83 10.63
N ILE A 233 -22.26 2.51 10.79
CA ILE A 233 -21.73 1.89 12.02
C ILE A 233 -20.29 2.36 12.29
N ALA A 234 -19.45 2.43 11.25
CA ALA A 234 -18.07 2.90 11.40
C ALA A 234 -18.02 4.37 11.84
N ASP A 235 -18.80 5.24 11.19
CA ASP A 235 -18.87 6.67 11.51
C ASP A 235 -19.40 6.92 12.93
N GLU A 236 -20.51 6.26 13.31
CA GLU A 236 -21.13 6.37 14.64
C GLU A 236 -20.19 5.94 15.77
N ARG A 237 -19.32 4.96 15.51
CA ARG A 237 -18.37 4.41 16.50
C ARG A 237 -16.98 5.04 16.42
N GLY A 238 -16.74 5.98 15.50
CA GLY A 238 -15.42 6.57 15.28
C GLY A 238 -14.36 5.53 14.85
N LEU A 239 -14.79 4.47 14.16
CA LEU A 239 -13.93 3.40 13.66
C LEU A 239 -13.51 3.68 12.21
N ILE A 240 -12.42 3.06 11.80
CA ILE A 240 -11.89 3.19 10.45
C ILE A 240 -12.35 1.98 9.65
N LEU A 241 -13.07 2.21 8.56
CA LEU A 241 -13.40 1.24 7.52
C LEU A 241 -12.77 1.71 6.21
N MET A 242 -11.94 0.88 5.59
CA MET A 242 -11.23 1.20 4.35
C MET A 242 -11.29 0.05 3.35
N ASP A 243 -11.44 0.40 2.07
CA ASP A 243 -11.21 -0.51 0.96
C ASP A 243 -9.73 -0.86 0.85
N SER A 244 -9.47 -2.16 0.72
CA SER A 244 -8.15 -2.69 0.44
C SER A 244 -7.98 -2.83 -1.07
N ILE A 245 -7.81 -1.71 -1.76
CA ILE A 245 -7.41 -1.66 -3.18
C ILE A 245 -6.00 -1.09 -3.23
N LYS A 246 -4.99 -1.94 -3.06
CA LYS A 246 -3.58 -1.55 -2.98
C LYS A 246 -3.11 -0.59 -4.08
N THR A 247 -3.68 -0.70 -5.29
CA THR A 247 -3.40 0.20 -6.43
C THR A 247 -3.64 1.67 -6.06
N ALA A 248 -4.72 1.96 -5.32
CA ALA A 248 -5.08 3.31 -4.91
C ALA A 248 -3.99 3.98 -4.06
N TYR A 249 -3.21 3.20 -3.33
CA TYR A 249 -2.18 3.69 -2.42
C TYR A 249 -0.77 3.69 -3.04
N SER A 250 -0.63 3.24 -4.29
CA SER A 250 0.64 3.34 -5.02
C SER A 250 0.93 4.80 -5.37
N MET A 251 2.16 5.26 -5.07
CA MET A 251 2.61 6.60 -5.44
C MET A 251 2.55 6.84 -6.94
N ALA A 252 2.93 5.85 -7.75
CA ALA A 252 2.92 5.99 -9.20
C ALA A 252 1.50 6.21 -9.72
N TYR A 253 0.53 5.47 -9.18
CA TYR A 253 -0.87 5.58 -9.53
C TYR A 253 -1.47 6.93 -9.09
N ASP A 254 -1.20 7.37 -7.87
CA ASP A 254 -1.62 8.70 -7.39
C ASP A 254 -1.08 9.83 -8.29
N ARG A 255 0.21 9.77 -8.64
CA ARG A 255 0.85 10.73 -9.55
C ARG A 255 0.25 10.69 -10.95
N LEU A 256 -0.05 9.51 -11.47
CA LEU A 256 -0.75 9.35 -12.74
C LEU A 256 -2.11 10.03 -12.70
N CYS A 257 -2.91 9.78 -11.67
CA CYS A 257 -4.23 10.38 -11.51
C CYS A 257 -4.14 11.92 -11.42
N LEU A 258 -3.17 12.44 -10.67
CA LEU A 258 -2.90 13.88 -10.58
C LEU A 258 -2.54 14.49 -11.93
N LEU A 259 -1.65 13.84 -12.70
CA LEU A 259 -1.26 14.32 -14.03
C LEU A 259 -2.45 14.34 -14.99
N ALA A 260 -3.27 13.29 -14.99
CA ALA A 260 -4.50 13.23 -15.77
C ALA A 260 -5.45 14.38 -15.42
N LYS A 261 -5.74 14.58 -14.13
CA LYS A 261 -6.63 15.64 -13.63
C LYS A 261 -6.09 17.06 -13.85
N SER A 262 -4.77 17.24 -13.86
CA SER A 262 -4.13 18.55 -14.09
C SER A 262 -4.21 19.05 -15.53
N GLY A 263 -4.82 18.28 -16.44
CA GLY A 263 -4.97 18.64 -17.85
C GLY A 263 -3.74 18.33 -18.71
N LYS A 264 -2.78 17.52 -18.22
CA LYS A 264 -1.58 17.17 -19.03
C LYS A 264 -1.92 16.46 -20.33
N ILE A 265 -3.05 15.78 -20.42
CA ILE A 265 -3.55 15.14 -21.63
C ILE A 265 -4.78 15.86 -22.22
N GLY A 266 -5.05 17.09 -21.81
CA GLY A 266 -6.27 17.82 -22.16
C GLY A 266 -7.50 17.25 -21.44
N LYS A 267 -8.67 17.32 -22.08
CA LYS A 267 -9.92 16.77 -21.54
C LYS A 267 -9.95 15.26 -21.73
N ILE A 268 -10.28 14.50 -20.69
CA ILE A 268 -10.39 13.03 -20.76
C ILE A 268 -11.69 12.64 -21.47
N TYR A 269 -11.59 11.78 -22.49
CA TYR A 269 -12.74 11.27 -23.27
C TYR A 269 -12.92 9.75 -23.20
N SER A 270 -11.86 8.98 -22.91
CA SER A 270 -11.97 7.52 -22.73
C SER A 270 -11.05 7.03 -21.62
N ILE A 271 -11.51 6.04 -20.86
CA ILE A 271 -10.69 5.24 -19.96
C ILE A 271 -10.94 3.77 -20.24
N ASP A 272 -9.88 3.02 -20.52
CA ASP A 272 -9.94 1.58 -20.79
C ASP A 272 -9.02 0.85 -19.80
N ALA A 273 -9.59 -0.01 -18.94
CA ALA A 273 -8.87 -0.71 -17.88
C ALA A 273 -9.04 -2.23 -18.00
N THR A 274 -7.93 -2.97 -18.18
CA THR A 274 -7.98 -4.43 -18.36
C THR A 274 -7.21 -5.17 -17.26
N CYS A 275 -7.88 -6.12 -16.60
CA CYS A 275 -7.30 -6.99 -15.57
C CYS A 275 -7.69 -8.45 -15.85
N THR A 276 -6.79 -9.22 -16.47
CA THR A 276 -7.08 -10.62 -16.85
C THR A 276 -5.92 -11.57 -16.50
N SER A 277 -6.26 -12.80 -16.14
CA SER A 277 -5.29 -13.86 -15.80
C SER A 277 -5.64 -15.21 -16.42
N LEU A 278 -4.61 -16.02 -16.68
CA LEU A 278 -4.76 -17.42 -17.10
C LEU A 278 -5.01 -18.38 -15.92
N SER A 279 -5.28 -17.85 -14.72
CA SER A 279 -5.65 -18.69 -13.57
C SER A 279 -7.05 -19.26 -13.80
N HIS A 280 -7.18 -20.57 -13.81
CA HIS A 280 -8.47 -21.23 -13.99
C HIS A 280 -9.13 -21.55 -12.64
N TYR A 281 -10.45 -21.50 -12.62
CA TYR A 281 -11.24 -22.08 -11.54
C TYR A 281 -11.16 -23.59 -11.60
N ASN A 282 -11.05 -24.24 -10.44
CA ASN A 282 -11.35 -25.66 -10.34
C ASN A 282 -12.82 -25.82 -9.94
N THR A 283 -13.74 -25.69 -10.90
CA THR A 283 -15.19 -25.81 -10.64
C THR A 283 -15.63 -27.24 -10.34
N GLU A 284 -14.82 -28.24 -10.68
CA GLU A 284 -15.06 -29.65 -10.35
C GLU A 284 -14.86 -29.92 -8.85
N ASN A 285 -13.96 -29.19 -8.21
CA ASN A 285 -13.68 -29.31 -6.78
C ASN A 285 -14.65 -28.46 -5.94
N LYS A 286 -15.83 -29.03 -5.66
CA LYS A 286 -16.89 -28.38 -4.85
C LYS A 286 -16.43 -27.95 -3.45
N ASP A 287 -15.37 -28.54 -2.90
CA ASP A 287 -14.83 -28.16 -1.59
C ASP A 287 -14.05 -26.83 -1.62
N GLU A 288 -13.57 -26.39 -2.80
CA GLU A 288 -12.78 -25.16 -2.95
C GLU A 288 -13.60 -23.95 -3.41
N LEU A 289 -14.73 -24.21 -4.07
CA LEU A 289 -15.59 -23.17 -4.64
C LEU A 289 -16.07 -22.13 -3.60
N PRO A 290 -16.48 -22.50 -2.37
CA PRO A 290 -16.89 -21.53 -1.34
C PRO A 290 -15.79 -20.55 -0.91
N TYR A 291 -14.53 -20.84 -1.23
CA TYR A 291 -13.34 -20.05 -0.88
C TYR A 291 -12.65 -19.47 -2.12
N THR A 292 -13.37 -19.40 -3.24
CA THR A 292 -12.83 -18.93 -4.52
C THR A 292 -13.66 -17.76 -5.00
N TRP A 293 -13.01 -16.64 -5.23
CA TRP A 293 -13.67 -15.46 -5.78
C TRP A 293 -13.85 -15.63 -7.28
N ASN A 294 -14.99 -15.17 -7.81
CA ASN A 294 -15.15 -15.03 -9.25
C ASN A 294 -14.26 -13.90 -9.80
N SER A 295 -14.18 -13.80 -11.13
CA SER A 295 -13.30 -12.89 -11.85
C SER A 295 -13.72 -11.45 -11.60
N PHE A 296 -15.02 -11.22 -11.61
CA PHE A 296 -15.61 -9.94 -11.30
C PHE A 296 -15.15 -9.42 -9.94
N CYS A 297 -15.39 -10.14 -8.85
CA CYS A 297 -15.00 -9.71 -7.51
C CYS A 297 -13.48 -9.60 -7.35
N ALA A 298 -12.70 -10.46 -8.02
CA ALA A 298 -11.24 -10.42 -7.95
C ALA A 298 -10.61 -9.21 -8.65
N TRP A 299 -11.22 -8.69 -9.73
CA TRP A 299 -10.56 -7.72 -10.61
C TRP A 299 -11.38 -6.45 -10.91
N ALA A 300 -12.71 -6.49 -10.84
CA ALA A 300 -13.56 -5.36 -11.20
C ALA A 300 -13.32 -4.14 -10.29
N PRO A 301 -13.21 -4.27 -8.95
CA PRO A 301 -12.92 -3.13 -8.09
C PRO A 301 -11.65 -2.39 -8.47
N THR A 302 -10.57 -3.13 -8.75
CA THR A 302 -9.32 -2.55 -9.22
C THR A 302 -9.51 -1.82 -10.54
N SER A 303 -10.25 -2.40 -11.49
CA SER A 303 -10.47 -1.80 -12.83
C SER A 303 -11.46 -0.62 -12.83
N LEU A 304 -12.41 -0.60 -11.90
CA LEU A 304 -13.36 0.50 -11.69
C LEU A 304 -12.68 1.72 -11.05
N LEU A 305 -11.63 1.51 -10.25
CA LEU A 305 -10.92 2.56 -9.52
C LEU A 305 -10.50 3.76 -10.40
N PRO A 306 -9.71 3.59 -11.49
CA PRO A 306 -9.33 4.73 -12.33
C PRO A 306 -10.52 5.38 -13.04
N ILE A 307 -11.55 4.61 -13.39
CA ILE A 307 -12.75 5.13 -14.04
C ILE A 307 -13.45 6.11 -13.10
N PHE A 308 -13.79 5.67 -11.89
CA PHE A 308 -14.52 6.50 -10.94
C PHE A 308 -13.69 7.62 -10.34
N GLN A 309 -12.37 7.41 -10.14
CA GLN A 309 -11.52 8.48 -9.63
C GLN A 309 -11.28 9.60 -10.64
N LEU A 310 -11.31 9.33 -11.95
CA LEU A 310 -11.01 10.31 -13.00
C LEU A 310 -12.25 10.93 -13.65
N LEU A 311 -13.31 10.15 -13.86
CA LEU A 311 -14.56 10.62 -14.49
C LEU A 311 -15.68 10.91 -13.48
N GLY A 312 -15.49 10.50 -12.22
CA GLY A 312 -16.54 10.55 -11.20
C GLY A 312 -17.45 9.31 -11.24
N THR A 313 -18.46 9.29 -10.39
CA THR A 313 -19.41 8.18 -10.24
C THR A 313 -20.74 8.43 -10.95
N ASP A 314 -20.94 9.64 -11.48
CA ASP A 314 -22.17 10.09 -12.15
C ASP A 314 -22.19 9.74 -13.66
N TYR A 315 -22.12 8.44 -13.98
CA TYR A 315 -22.35 7.96 -15.34
C TYR A 315 -23.86 8.03 -15.68
N THR A 316 -24.17 8.28 -16.95
CA THR A 316 -25.56 8.33 -17.45
C THR A 316 -26.11 6.98 -17.84
N ASP A 317 -25.23 6.06 -18.28
CA ASP A 317 -25.64 4.73 -18.71
C ASP A 317 -24.50 3.71 -18.51
N LYS A 318 -24.87 2.43 -18.38
CA LYS A 318 -23.90 1.33 -18.31
C LYS A 318 -24.44 0.06 -18.96
N THR A 319 -23.53 -0.80 -19.42
CA THR A 319 -23.87 -2.16 -19.86
C THR A 319 -22.83 -3.14 -19.37
N ILE A 320 -23.28 -4.24 -18.76
CA ILE A 320 -22.44 -5.34 -18.28
C ILE A 320 -22.58 -6.51 -19.24
N CYS A 321 -21.52 -6.91 -19.95
CA CYS A 321 -21.50 -8.10 -20.78
C CYS A 321 -20.67 -9.18 -20.08
N THR A 322 -21.26 -10.33 -19.75
CA THR A 322 -20.57 -11.37 -18.97
C THR A 322 -20.77 -12.75 -19.57
N HIS A 323 -19.70 -13.54 -19.55
CA HIS A 323 -19.74 -14.98 -19.82
C HIS A 323 -19.67 -15.71 -18.48
N LEU A 324 -20.71 -16.48 -18.16
CA LEU A 324 -20.84 -17.24 -16.92
C LEU A 324 -20.47 -18.71 -17.17
N ILE A 325 -20.10 -19.42 -16.10
CA ILE A 325 -19.93 -20.87 -16.16
C ILE A 325 -21.31 -21.53 -16.03
N ASP A 326 -21.64 -22.45 -16.94
CA ASP A 326 -22.94 -23.13 -17.00
C ASP A 326 -23.37 -23.76 -15.66
N ASP A 327 -22.46 -24.52 -15.02
CA ASP A 327 -22.72 -25.23 -13.77
C ASP A 327 -22.48 -24.37 -12.50
N ALA A 328 -22.08 -23.11 -12.66
CA ALA A 328 -21.78 -22.19 -11.58
C ALA A 328 -22.15 -20.74 -11.97
N PRO A 329 -23.45 -20.40 -12.02
CA PRO A 329 -23.92 -19.13 -12.61
C PRO A 329 -23.46 -17.88 -11.87
N ASN A 330 -22.92 -17.99 -10.65
CA ASN A 330 -22.31 -16.88 -9.91
C ASN A 330 -20.83 -16.67 -10.24
N PHE A 331 -20.23 -17.51 -11.09
CA PHE A 331 -18.84 -17.42 -11.51
C PHE A 331 -18.76 -16.96 -12.97
N ASP A 332 -18.20 -15.78 -13.18
CA ASP A 332 -17.83 -15.30 -14.51
C ASP A 332 -16.42 -15.78 -14.90
N THR A 333 -16.23 -16.16 -16.16
CA THR A 333 -14.89 -16.32 -16.74
C THR A 333 -14.39 -15.00 -17.33
N PHE A 334 -15.32 -14.17 -17.81
CA PHE A 334 -15.03 -12.88 -18.41
C PHE A 334 -16.20 -11.93 -18.20
N THR A 335 -15.90 -10.70 -17.80
CA THR A 335 -16.85 -9.60 -17.75
C THR A 335 -16.26 -8.36 -18.42
N LYS A 336 -17.04 -7.71 -19.29
CA LYS A 336 -16.77 -6.36 -19.81
C LYS A 336 -17.86 -5.41 -19.33
N ILE A 337 -17.49 -4.26 -18.80
CA ILE A 337 -18.45 -3.19 -18.50
C ILE A 337 -18.13 -1.98 -19.36
N SER A 338 -19.15 -1.36 -19.93
CA SER A 338 -19.03 -0.09 -20.66
C SER A 338 -19.90 0.96 -19.96
N PHE A 339 -19.37 2.17 -19.84
CA PHE A 339 -20.02 3.32 -19.20
C PHE A 339 -20.12 4.48 -20.19
N ILE A 340 -21.21 5.22 -20.12
CA ILE A 340 -21.41 6.50 -20.80
C ILE A 340 -21.49 7.58 -19.72
N TYR A 341 -20.67 8.63 -19.87
CA TYR A 341 -20.72 9.85 -19.08
C TYR A 341 -21.21 11.01 -19.97
N PRO A 342 -21.65 12.15 -19.40
CA PRO A 342 -22.08 13.29 -20.21
C PRO A 342 -21.04 13.82 -21.22
N HIS A 343 -19.76 13.58 -20.97
CA HIS A 343 -18.64 14.11 -21.77
C HIS A 343 -17.55 13.08 -22.10
N ALA A 344 -17.72 11.82 -21.72
CA ALA A 344 -16.70 10.77 -21.84
C ALA A 344 -17.33 9.38 -21.92
N VAL A 345 -16.53 8.37 -22.23
CA VAL A 345 -16.87 6.95 -22.11
C VAL A 345 -15.81 6.24 -21.27
N ALA A 346 -16.15 5.07 -20.74
CA ALA A 346 -15.16 4.21 -20.12
C ALA A 346 -15.50 2.74 -20.35
N SER A 347 -14.49 1.88 -20.34
CA SER A 347 -14.69 0.45 -20.36
C SER A 347 -13.70 -0.28 -19.46
N LEU A 348 -14.11 -1.43 -18.95
CA LEU A 348 -13.23 -2.37 -18.27
C LEU A 348 -13.42 -3.78 -18.79
N LYS A 349 -12.35 -4.58 -18.69
CA LYS A 349 -12.37 -6.01 -18.99
C LYS A 349 -11.71 -6.77 -17.84
N VAL A 350 -12.45 -7.70 -17.27
CA VAL A 350 -11.95 -8.60 -16.22
C VAL A 350 -12.15 -10.05 -16.61
N GLY A 351 -11.20 -10.90 -16.23
CA GLY A 351 -11.28 -12.30 -16.61
C GLY A 351 -10.32 -13.21 -15.86
N GLN A 352 -10.76 -14.44 -15.63
CA GLN A 352 -9.94 -15.54 -15.14
C GLN A 352 -10.11 -16.74 -16.08
N GLY A 353 -8.99 -17.37 -16.43
CA GLY A 353 -8.91 -18.39 -17.47
C GLY A 353 -8.88 -17.82 -18.90
N ILE A 354 -8.80 -16.50 -19.03
CA ILE A 354 -8.68 -15.78 -20.30
C ILE A 354 -7.63 -14.68 -20.16
N LYS A 355 -6.91 -14.38 -21.25
CA LYS A 355 -5.90 -13.32 -21.26
C LYS A 355 -6.18 -12.30 -22.35
N SER A 356 -6.01 -11.03 -21.99
CA SER A 356 -5.93 -9.88 -22.88
C SER A 356 -4.72 -9.03 -22.48
N GLU A 357 -4.33 -8.08 -23.32
CA GLU A 357 -3.36 -7.06 -22.93
C GLU A 357 -3.86 -6.36 -21.67
N GLY A 358 -3.04 -6.37 -20.61
CA GLY A 358 -3.47 -6.02 -19.26
C GLY A 358 -3.16 -4.57 -18.92
N GLU A 359 -3.52 -3.66 -19.83
CA GLU A 359 -3.13 -2.25 -19.79
C GLU A 359 -4.22 -1.34 -19.20
N LEU A 360 -3.80 -0.14 -18.80
CA LEU A 360 -4.67 1.00 -18.53
C LEU A 360 -4.33 2.11 -19.53
N VAL A 361 -5.35 2.57 -20.26
CA VAL A 361 -5.23 3.68 -21.22
C VAL A 361 -6.23 4.78 -20.86
N ILE A 362 -5.73 6.01 -20.72
CA ILE A 362 -6.55 7.20 -20.46
C ILE A 362 -6.37 8.15 -21.63
N SER A 363 -7.38 8.25 -22.48
CA SER A 363 -7.35 9.06 -23.70
C SER A 363 -7.88 10.47 -23.43
N GLY A 364 -7.11 11.48 -23.83
CA GLY A 364 -7.54 12.88 -23.77
C GLY A 364 -7.28 13.66 -25.05
N THR A 365 -7.76 14.89 -25.09
CA THR A 365 -7.74 15.73 -26.30
C THR A 365 -6.35 16.18 -26.76
N GLU A 366 -5.33 16.09 -25.91
CA GLU A 366 -3.96 16.51 -26.23
C GLU A 366 -2.94 15.37 -26.17
N GLY A 367 -3.38 14.15 -25.87
CA GLY A 367 -2.51 12.99 -25.68
C GLY A 367 -3.20 11.93 -24.84
N TYR A 368 -2.44 10.93 -24.39
CA TYR A 368 -2.98 9.85 -23.58
C TYR A 368 -1.97 9.37 -22.54
N ILE A 369 -2.46 8.78 -21.46
CA ILE A 369 -1.62 8.06 -20.51
C ILE A 369 -1.70 6.57 -20.84
N TYR A 370 -0.53 5.95 -20.94
CA TYR A 370 -0.36 4.52 -21.15
C TYR A 370 0.31 3.88 -19.95
N VAL A 371 -0.31 2.83 -19.41
CA VAL A 371 0.24 2.02 -18.32
C VAL A 371 0.26 0.55 -18.77
N PRO A 372 1.44 -0.06 -18.93
CA PRO A 372 1.53 -1.47 -19.31
C PRO A 372 1.08 -2.39 -18.17
N ALA A 373 0.81 -3.65 -18.51
CA ALA A 373 0.55 -4.69 -17.53
C ALA A 373 1.81 -4.98 -16.67
N PRO A 374 1.66 -5.26 -15.36
CA PRO A 374 0.44 -5.19 -14.56
C PRO A 374 0.18 -3.76 -14.05
N TRP A 375 -0.76 -3.03 -14.65
CA TRP A 375 -0.97 -1.61 -14.28
C TRP A 375 -1.46 -1.45 -12.83
N TRP A 376 -2.10 -2.46 -12.24
CA TRP A 376 -2.49 -2.49 -10.81
C TRP A 376 -1.31 -2.62 -9.83
N LYS A 377 -0.09 -2.74 -10.35
CA LYS A 377 1.17 -2.62 -9.63
C LYS A 377 2.00 -1.53 -10.30
N THR A 378 1.41 -0.34 -10.46
CA THR A 378 2.04 0.75 -11.21
C THR A 378 3.39 1.11 -10.59
N ASP A 379 4.46 0.91 -11.35
CA ASP A 379 5.82 1.42 -11.13
C ASP A 379 6.29 2.28 -12.33
N TYR A 380 5.56 2.21 -13.44
CA TYR A 380 5.87 2.88 -14.69
C TYR A 380 4.60 3.31 -15.43
N PHE A 381 4.63 4.50 -16.02
CA PHE A 381 3.66 4.92 -17.02
C PHE A 381 4.23 5.98 -17.96
N GLU A 382 3.53 6.22 -19.07
CA GLU A 382 3.90 7.21 -20.06
C GLU A 382 2.78 8.21 -20.30
N VAL A 383 3.11 9.50 -20.33
CA VAL A 383 2.27 10.50 -20.98
C VAL A 383 2.73 10.59 -22.43
N ARG A 384 1.89 10.15 -23.36
CA ARG A 384 2.19 10.10 -24.79
C ARG A 384 1.41 11.15 -25.57
N ARG A 385 2.02 11.69 -26.61
CA ARG A 385 1.42 12.63 -27.57
C ARG A 385 1.61 12.12 -29.00
N GLU A 386 1.00 12.81 -29.95
CA GLU A 386 1.11 12.49 -31.38
C GLU A 386 2.57 12.49 -31.84
N ASN A 387 3.34 13.51 -31.45
CA ASN A 387 4.76 13.55 -31.69
C ASN A 387 5.51 12.77 -30.59
N PRO A 388 6.17 11.64 -30.92
CA PRO A 388 6.84 10.82 -29.91
C PRO A 388 7.97 11.53 -29.16
N SER A 389 8.55 12.61 -29.73
CA SER A 389 9.56 13.41 -29.02
C SER A 389 9.02 14.13 -27.78
N ASP A 390 7.70 14.30 -27.71
CA ASP A 390 7.02 14.99 -26.60
C ASP A 390 6.56 14.01 -25.51
N ASN A 391 6.78 12.71 -25.71
CA ASN A 391 6.44 11.67 -24.74
C ASN A 391 7.27 11.81 -23.48
N LYS A 392 6.65 11.61 -22.33
CA LYS A 392 7.31 11.61 -21.03
C LYS A 392 7.07 10.29 -20.32
N ARG A 393 8.17 9.68 -19.89
CA ARG A 393 8.17 8.44 -19.12
C ARG A 393 8.34 8.77 -17.64
N TYR A 394 7.56 8.11 -16.80
CA TYR A 394 7.63 8.25 -15.35
C TYR A 394 7.91 6.90 -14.73
N PHE A 395 8.89 6.86 -13.84
CA PHE A 395 9.30 5.66 -13.11
C PHE A 395 9.20 5.96 -11.61
N TYR A 396 8.69 4.99 -10.87
CA TYR A 396 8.51 5.04 -9.44
C TYR A 396 8.89 3.68 -8.85
N GLN A 397 9.53 3.69 -7.70
CA GLN A 397 9.77 2.46 -6.97
C GLN A 397 8.45 1.94 -6.39
N LEU A 398 8.14 0.67 -6.64
CA LEU A 398 7.06 -0.05 -5.98
C LEU A 398 7.65 -1.07 -5.01
N ASP A 399 7.58 -0.77 -3.72
CA ASP A 399 8.08 -1.67 -2.69
C ASP A 399 7.13 -2.85 -2.44
N GLY A 400 7.66 -4.07 -2.56
CA GLY A 400 6.92 -5.31 -2.34
C GLY A 400 5.79 -5.49 -3.35
N GLU A 401 4.57 -5.70 -2.85
CA GLU A 401 3.36 -5.90 -3.67
C GLU A 401 2.43 -4.68 -3.72
N GLY A 402 2.85 -3.51 -3.20
CA GLY A 402 2.03 -2.31 -3.02
C GLY A 402 1.24 -2.25 -1.71
N ILE A 403 1.15 -3.38 -0.99
CA ILE A 403 0.39 -3.53 0.27
C ILE A 403 0.97 -2.65 1.39
N ARG A 404 2.29 -2.36 1.39
CA ARG A 404 2.94 -1.54 2.44
C ARG A 404 2.31 -0.16 2.57
N TYR A 405 2.01 0.51 1.46
CA TYR A 405 1.48 1.88 1.47
C TYR A 405 0.05 1.93 1.99
N GLU A 406 -0.74 0.93 1.65
CA GLU A 406 -2.09 0.72 2.18
C GLU A 406 -2.06 0.49 3.70
N LEU A 407 -1.22 -0.43 4.18
CA LEU A 407 -1.04 -0.68 5.61
C LEU A 407 -0.64 0.58 6.38
N LEU A 408 0.32 1.34 5.86
CA LEU A 408 0.75 2.59 6.47
C LEU A 408 -0.40 3.61 6.54
N THR A 409 -1.20 3.71 5.47
CA THR A 409 -2.34 4.62 5.42
C THR A 409 -3.43 4.20 6.40
N PHE A 410 -3.70 2.89 6.53
CA PHE A 410 -4.63 2.34 7.50
C PHE A 410 -4.19 2.63 8.94
N ILE A 411 -2.93 2.41 9.28
CA ILE A 411 -2.39 2.70 10.62
C ILE A 411 -2.42 4.18 10.94
N LYS A 412 -2.02 5.04 10.00
CA LYS A 412 -2.13 6.50 10.17
C LYS A 412 -3.58 6.93 10.36
N SER A 413 -4.52 6.29 9.67
CA SER A 413 -5.94 6.58 9.82
C SER A 413 -6.43 6.25 11.23
N ILE A 414 -6.04 5.10 11.77
CA ILE A 414 -6.36 4.67 13.15
C ILE A 414 -5.76 5.64 14.16
N GLN A 415 -4.46 5.94 14.04
CA GLN A 415 -3.73 6.79 14.99
C GLN A 415 -4.23 8.24 14.99
N SER A 416 -4.60 8.77 13.82
CA SER A 416 -5.13 10.12 13.70
C SER A 416 -6.64 10.23 13.92
N GLN A 417 -7.33 9.09 14.07
CA GLN A 417 -8.80 8.98 14.12
C GLN A 417 -9.48 9.69 12.93
N ARG A 418 -8.83 9.65 11.76
CA ARG A 418 -9.33 10.25 10.52
C ARG A 418 -9.17 9.23 9.41
N ASN A 419 -10.20 9.04 8.59
CA ASN A 419 -10.10 8.17 7.43
C ASN A 419 -9.24 8.85 6.34
N LEU A 420 -8.03 8.33 6.11
CA LEU A 420 -7.09 8.81 5.10
C LEU A 420 -7.12 7.94 3.83
N SER A 421 -8.19 7.17 3.60
CA SER A 421 -8.34 6.31 2.43
C SER A 421 -8.18 7.08 1.12
N TYR A 422 -7.46 6.47 0.17
CA TYR A 422 -7.31 7.00 -1.19
C TYR A 422 -8.49 6.55 -2.08
N VAL A 423 -9.31 5.62 -1.58
CA VAL A 423 -10.62 5.28 -2.12
C VAL A 423 -11.67 6.08 -1.35
N SER A 424 -12.30 7.06 -1.99
CA SER A 424 -13.35 7.85 -1.33
C SER A 424 -14.59 6.99 -1.05
N LYS A 425 -15.42 7.43 -0.10
CA LYS A 425 -16.70 6.78 0.20
C LYS A 425 -17.58 6.64 -1.05
N ASP A 426 -17.70 7.69 -1.85
CA ASP A 426 -18.47 7.67 -3.10
C ASP A 426 -17.95 6.63 -4.10
N VAL A 427 -16.63 6.47 -4.23
CA VAL A 427 -16.02 5.46 -5.12
C VAL A 427 -16.27 4.06 -4.60
N SER A 428 -16.13 3.83 -3.29
CA SER A 428 -16.44 2.56 -2.64
C SER A 428 -17.93 2.19 -2.81
N GLU A 429 -18.83 3.14 -2.59
CA GLU A 429 -20.27 2.98 -2.81
C GLU A 429 -20.58 2.64 -4.28
N ALA A 430 -19.95 3.34 -5.22
CA ALA A 430 -20.12 3.07 -6.64
C ALA A 430 -19.63 1.65 -7.01
N ILE A 431 -18.52 1.18 -6.46
CA ILE A 431 -18.05 -0.19 -6.65
C ILE A 431 -19.06 -1.20 -6.07
N ALA A 432 -19.60 -0.95 -4.87
CA ALA A 432 -20.63 -1.79 -4.27
C ALA A 432 -21.93 -1.82 -5.12
N ASN A 433 -22.33 -0.68 -5.69
CA ASN A 433 -23.46 -0.57 -6.61
C ASN A 433 -23.25 -1.39 -7.89
N ILE A 434 -22.09 -1.28 -8.55
CA ILE A 434 -21.80 -2.06 -9.76
C ILE A 434 -21.72 -3.56 -9.44
N THR A 435 -21.20 -3.91 -8.26
CA THR A 435 -21.21 -5.29 -7.77
C THR A 435 -22.63 -5.81 -7.59
N ALA A 436 -23.52 -5.02 -6.96
CA ALA A 436 -24.93 -5.36 -6.79
C ALA A 436 -25.62 -5.59 -8.14
N ASP A 437 -25.42 -4.67 -9.08
CA ASP A 437 -26.00 -4.73 -10.42
C ASP A 437 -25.52 -5.97 -11.20
N PHE A 438 -24.24 -6.34 -11.05
CA PHE A 438 -23.71 -7.60 -11.62
C PHE A 438 -24.46 -8.82 -11.08
N TYR A 439 -24.59 -8.96 -9.76
CA TYR A 439 -25.28 -10.11 -9.16
C TYR A 439 -26.79 -10.13 -9.45
N GLN A 440 -27.42 -8.96 -9.54
CA GLN A 440 -28.84 -8.82 -9.88
C GLN A 440 -29.13 -8.91 -11.38
N ARG A 441 -28.09 -9.00 -12.23
CA ARG A 441 -28.18 -9.01 -13.69
C ARG A 441 -28.86 -7.75 -14.25
N LYS A 442 -28.69 -6.61 -13.58
CA LYS A 442 -29.19 -5.32 -14.04
C LYS A 442 -28.31 -4.82 -15.19
N ASP A 443 -28.94 -4.34 -16.27
CA ASP A 443 -28.25 -3.86 -17.48
C ASP A 443 -27.22 -4.87 -18.03
N THR A 444 -27.52 -6.17 -17.87
CA THR A 444 -26.60 -7.26 -18.13
C THR A 444 -26.98 -8.04 -19.40
N VAL A 445 -25.99 -8.30 -20.25
CA VAL A 445 -26.07 -9.18 -21.42
C VAL A 445 -25.21 -10.42 -21.14
N LEU A 446 -25.82 -11.59 -21.20
CA LEU A 446 -25.12 -12.87 -21.16
C LEU A 446 -24.63 -13.22 -22.57
N ILE A 447 -23.34 -13.56 -22.70
CA ILE A 447 -22.69 -13.85 -23.98
C ILE A 447 -22.12 -15.26 -24.03
#